data_AF-A0A7L2RB92-F1
#
_entry.id   AF-A0A7L2RB92-F1
#
_cell.length_a   1.000
_cell.length_b   1.000
_cell.length_c   1.000
_cell.angle_alpha   90.00
_cell.angle_beta   90.00
_cell.angle_gamma   90.00
#
_symmetry.space_group_name_H-M   'P 1'
#
loop_
_entity.id
_entity.type
_entity.pdbx_description
1 polymer ?
#
loop_
_entity_poly.entity_id
_entity_poly.type
_entity_poly.pdbx_seq_one_letter_code
_entity_poly.pdbx_strand_id
1 'polypeptide(L)'
;MSCVETCESLASGPVCRDTCSEGCQCDEGFALRGTRCIPRRECGCNFEGRQLATNQTFWMDISCHFLCYCNGSDNSVYCENVSCKDDEYCLEENGLYYCHVRTDASCIISGYGHYLTFDGYSFDYQSSCELVLCTTISRPRVERSDTFPTFTVTAKNEDRDTSLALWVKQVEVEVFNYNIVIHRAYKYTVMVS
;
A
#
# COMPACT_ATOMS: atom_id res chain seq x y z
N MET A 1 45.71 14.30 -17.89
CA MET A 1 44.39 13.69 -17.74
C MET A 1 44.15 13.39 -16.27
N SER A 2 43.17 14.03 -15.65
CA SER A 2 42.71 13.76 -14.28
C SER A 2 41.32 13.15 -14.35
N CYS A 3 41.11 12.01 -13.71
CA CYS A 3 39.84 11.29 -13.70
C CYS A 3 39.31 11.20 -12.27
N VAL A 4 38.08 11.63 -12.07
CA VAL A 4 37.42 11.58 -10.77
C VAL A 4 36.29 10.57 -10.84
N GLU A 5 36.31 9.63 -9.91
CA GLU A 5 35.26 8.66 -9.73
C GLU A 5 34.34 9.09 -8.59
N THR A 6 33.07 9.29 -8.91
CA THR A 6 32.04 9.74 -7.96
C THR A 6 30.94 8.70 -7.87
N CYS A 7 30.18 8.67 -6.77
CA CYS A 7 29.06 7.74 -6.64
C CYS A 7 28.02 7.85 -7.78
N GLU A 8 27.89 9.03 -8.40
CA GLU A 8 26.97 9.29 -9.51
C GLU A 8 27.50 8.75 -10.84
N SER A 9 28.82 8.70 -11.00
CA SER A 9 29.50 8.29 -12.24
C SER A 9 29.87 6.80 -12.26
N LEU A 10 29.64 6.04 -11.18
CA LEU A 10 30.04 4.63 -11.09
C LEU A 10 29.48 3.76 -12.21
N ALA A 11 28.23 3.99 -12.63
CA ALA A 11 27.60 3.24 -13.71
C ALA A 11 28.11 3.64 -15.11
N SER A 12 28.66 4.86 -15.27
CA SER A 12 29.06 5.41 -16.58
C SER A 12 30.58 5.51 -16.77
N GLY A 13 31.36 5.21 -15.72
CA GLY A 13 32.81 5.38 -15.68
C GLY A 13 33.26 6.72 -15.10
N PRO A 14 34.56 6.85 -14.75
CA PRO A 14 35.10 8.05 -14.15
C PRO A 14 35.05 9.23 -15.13
N VAL A 15 34.76 10.42 -14.61
CA VAL A 15 34.73 11.65 -15.42
C VAL A 15 36.15 12.18 -15.54
N CYS A 16 36.66 12.25 -16.77
CA CYS A 16 38.04 12.65 -17.04
C CYS A 16 38.12 14.04 -17.69
N ARG A 17 39.11 14.83 -17.26
CA ARG A 17 39.50 16.11 -17.87
C ARG A 17 40.91 16.01 -18.43
N ASP A 18 41.14 16.64 -19.58
CA ASP A 18 42.43 16.59 -20.27
C ASP A 18 43.53 17.35 -19.52
N THR A 19 43.16 18.40 -18.78
CA THR A 19 44.06 19.17 -17.93
C THR A 19 44.32 18.47 -16.60
N CYS A 20 45.60 18.45 -16.18
CA CYS A 20 45.97 18.02 -14.84
C CYS A 20 45.68 19.17 -13.87
N SER A 21 45.02 18.88 -12.75
CA SER A 21 44.81 19.81 -11.64
C SER A 21 45.28 19.14 -10.36
N GLU A 22 45.95 19.91 -9.49
CA GLU A 22 46.27 19.44 -8.14
C GLU A 22 44.99 19.18 -7.35
N GLY A 23 44.92 18.03 -6.68
CA GLY A 23 43.75 17.61 -5.91
C GLY A 23 43.94 16.25 -5.26
N CYS A 24 43.02 15.88 -4.37
CA CYS A 24 42.99 14.56 -3.73
C CYS A 24 42.05 13.63 -4.50
N GLN A 25 42.49 12.39 -4.71
CA GLN A 25 41.69 11.32 -5.28
C GLN A 25 41.43 10.26 -4.20
N CYS A 26 40.27 9.62 -4.26
CA CYS A 26 39.97 8.48 -3.40
C CYS A 26 40.84 7.28 -3.75
N ASP A 27 41.20 6.49 -2.74
CA ASP A 27 41.93 5.24 -2.92
C ASP A 27 41.10 4.24 -3.75
N GLU A 28 41.78 3.25 -4.32
CA GLU A 28 41.14 2.19 -5.10
C GLU A 28 40.06 1.47 -4.26
N GLY A 29 38.88 1.27 -4.86
CA GLY A 29 37.72 0.70 -4.16
C GLY A 29 36.85 1.71 -3.40
N PHE A 30 37.24 2.99 -3.40
CA PHE A 30 36.47 4.10 -2.85
C PHE A 30 36.03 5.06 -3.96
N ALA A 31 34.87 5.69 -3.77
CA ALA A 31 34.34 6.71 -4.67
C ALA A 31 33.98 7.97 -3.88
N LEU A 32 34.08 9.12 -4.54
CA LEU A 32 33.79 10.40 -3.93
C LEU A 32 32.27 10.61 -3.81
N ARG A 33 31.80 10.88 -2.59
CA ARG A 33 30.44 11.35 -2.30
C ARG A 33 30.53 12.70 -1.58
N GLY A 34 30.22 13.78 -2.30
CA GLY A 34 30.44 15.14 -1.80
C GLY A 34 31.94 15.39 -1.57
N THR A 35 32.36 15.45 -0.30
CA THR A 35 33.77 15.68 0.10
C THR A 35 34.43 14.46 0.74
N ARG A 36 33.74 13.32 0.80
CA ARG A 36 34.22 12.10 1.48
C ARG A 36 34.42 10.96 0.49
N CYS A 37 35.49 10.20 0.70
CA CYS A 37 35.69 8.91 0.02
C CYS A 37 34.97 7.83 0.81
N ILE A 38 34.00 7.17 0.18
CA ILE A 38 33.27 6.05 0.77
C ILE A 38 33.48 4.80 -0.07
N PRO A 39 33.38 3.59 0.52
CA PRO A 39 33.47 2.35 -0.26
C PRO A 39 32.48 2.35 -1.41
N ARG A 40 32.87 1.85 -2.59
CA ARG A 40 31.96 1.77 -3.77
C ARG A 40 30.62 1.11 -3.42
N ARG A 41 30.65 0.06 -2.59
CA ARG A 41 29.47 -0.65 -2.09
C ARG A 41 28.49 0.19 -1.28
N GLU A 42 28.89 1.35 -0.77
CA GLU A 42 28.05 2.27 0.01
C GLU A 42 27.52 3.44 -0.84
N CYS A 43 27.94 3.55 -2.11
CA CYS A 43 27.38 4.53 -3.03
C CYS A 43 25.94 4.20 -3.44
N GLY A 44 25.57 2.91 -3.45
CA GLY A 44 24.28 2.47 -3.97
C GLY A 44 24.22 2.47 -5.50
N CYS A 45 23.06 2.66 -6.10
CA CYS A 45 22.86 2.55 -7.55
C CYS A 45 22.25 3.82 -8.12
N ASN A 46 22.58 4.15 -9.36
CA ASN A 46 21.88 5.20 -10.09
C ASN A 46 20.88 4.56 -11.06
N PHE A 47 19.59 4.76 -10.84
CA PHE A 47 18.51 4.18 -11.64
C PHE A 47 17.59 5.30 -12.13
N GLU A 48 17.51 5.49 -13.45
CA GLU A 48 16.71 6.55 -14.10
C GLU A 48 16.95 7.96 -13.51
N GLY A 49 18.20 8.27 -13.17
CA GLY A 49 18.58 9.55 -12.56
C GLY A 49 18.30 9.66 -11.05
N ARG A 50 17.88 8.57 -10.40
CA ARG A 50 17.69 8.48 -8.95
C ARG A 50 18.81 7.70 -8.29
N GLN A 51 19.32 8.25 -7.21
CA GLN A 51 20.21 7.52 -6.31
C GLN A 51 19.42 6.60 -5.38
N LEU A 52 19.67 5.30 -5.48
CA LEU A 52 19.15 4.24 -4.62
C LEU A 52 20.21 3.83 -3.60
N ALA A 53 19.79 3.53 -2.36
CA ALA A 53 20.69 2.95 -1.37
C ALA A 53 20.99 1.48 -1.69
N THR A 54 22.15 1.00 -1.24
CA THR A 54 22.51 -0.43 -1.33
C THR A 54 21.44 -1.29 -0.65
N ASN A 55 21.02 -2.36 -1.33
CA ASN A 55 19.93 -3.26 -0.92
C ASN A 55 18.54 -2.60 -0.83
N GLN A 56 18.37 -1.35 -1.29
CA GLN A 56 17.04 -0.78 -1.44
C GLN A 56 16.25 -1.58 -2.47
N THR A 57 15.04 -1.99 -2.09
CA THR A 57 14.09 -2.68 -2.96
C THR A 57 12.98 -1.74 -3.42
N PHE A 58 12.41 -2.02 -4.57
CA PHE A 58 11.27 -1.29 -5.15
C PHE A 58 10.66 -2.08 -6.30
N TRP A 59 9.45 -1.74 -6.71
CA TRP A 59 8.81 -2.27 -7.91
C TRP A 59 8.87 -1.26 -9.06
N MET A 60 9.05 -1.76 -10.29
CA MET A 60 9.22 -0.92 -11.48
C MET A 60 7.90 -0.45 -12.11
N ASP A 61 6.82 -1.21 -11.98
CA ASP A 61 5.59 -0.97 -12.70
C ASP A 61 4.38 -0.75 -11.79
N ILE A 62 3.36 -0.09 -12.33
CA ILE A 62 2.10 0.24 -11.63
C ILE A 62 1.32 -0.99 -11.14
N SER A 63 1.64 -2.17 -11.69
CA SER A 63 1.04 -3.44 -11.25
C SER A 63 1.99 -4.26 -10.38
N CYS A 64 3.15 -3.71 -10.02
CA CYS A 64 4.16 -4.34 -9.18
C CYS A 64 4.52 -5.77 -9.63
N HIS A 65 4.75 -6.00 -10.92
CA HIS A 65 5.19 -7.31 -11.42
C HIS A 65 6.69 -7.57 -11.24
N PHE A 66 7.51 -6.52 -11.24
CA PHE A 66 8.96 -6.66 -11.16
C PHE A 66 9.52 -6.04 -9.89
N LEU A 67 9.95 -6.88 -8.95
CA LEU A 67 10.71 -6.48 -7.77
C LEU A 67 12.17 -6.30 -8.15
N CYS A 68 12.69 -5.11 -7.90
CA CYS A 68 14.07 -4.75 -8.13
C CYS A 68 14.81 -4.45 -6.84
N TYR A 69 16.12 -4.65 -6.86
CA TYR A 69 17.01 -4.25 -5.78
C TYR A 69 18.30 -3.66 -6.31
N CYS A 70 18.86 -2.72 -5.56
CA CYS A 70 20.18 -2.18 -5.83
C CYS A 70 21.27 -3.11 -5.26
N ASN A 71 22.08 -3.73 -6.12
CA ASN A 71 23.27 -4.45 -5.70
C ASN A 71 24.44 -3.47 -5.54
N GLY A 72 24.86 -3.24 -4.31
CA GLY A 72 25.98 -2.33 -4.04
C GLY A 72 27.32 -2.84 -4.56
N SER A 73 27.48 -4.14 -4.79
CA SER A 73 28.78 -4.73 -5.18
C SER A 73 29.24 -4.27 -6.56
N ASP A 74 28.30 -4.06 -7.47
CA ASP A 74 28.50 -3.61 -8.86
C ASP A 74 27.69 -2.34 -9.17
N ASN A 75 27.08 -1.73 -8.15
CA ASN A 75 26.28 -0.50 -8.22
C ASN A 75 25.16 -0.56 -9.27
N SER A 76 24.65 -1.75 -9.55
CA SER A 76 23.66 -2.02 -10.59
C SER A 76 22.33 -2.51 -10.01
N VAL A 77 21.24 -2.23 -10.72
CA VAL A 77 19.89 -2.67 -10.34
C VAL A 77 19.58 -4.00 -11.01
N TYR A 78 19.06 -4.93 -10.22
CA TYR A 78 18.62 -6.25 -10.67
C TYR A 78 17.14 -6.42 -10.35
N CYS A 79 16.41 -7.11 -11.23
CA CYS A 79 14.96 -7.25 -11.12
C CYS A 79 14.53 -8.70 -11.36
N GLU A 80 13.51 -9.12 -10.63
CA GLU A 80 12.90 -10.44 -10.70
C GLU A 80 11.38 -10.31 -10.83
N ASN A 81 10.73 -11.29 -11.46
CA ASN A 81 9.27 -11.33 -11.57
C ASN A 81 8.69 -11.81 -10.24
N VAL A 82 8.23 -10.85 -9.43
CA VAL A 82 7.66 -11.06 -8.10
C VAL A 82 6.56 -10.05 -7.90
N SER A 83 5.31 -10.52 -7.90
CA SER A 83 4.13 -9.69 -7.65
C SER A 83 3.92 -9.43 -6.15
N CYS A 84 3.19 -8.35 -5.83
CA CYS A 84 2.60 -8.18 -4.50
C CYS A 84 1.74 -9.40 -4.13
N LYS A 85 1.58 -9.66 -2.83
CA LYS A 85 0.65 -10.68 -2.36
C LYS A 85 -0.80 -10.29 -2.62
N ASP A 86 -1.71 -11.26 -2.58
CA ASP A 86 -3.15 -11.04 -2.77
C ASP A 86 -3.74 -10.04 -1.76
N ASP A 87 -3.16 -9.93 -0.56
CA ASP A 87 -3.53 -9.01 0.51
C ASP A 87 -2.75 -7.69 0.50
N GLU A 88 -2.03 -7.41 -0.58
CA GLU A 88 -1.27 -6.17 -0.78
C GLU A 88 -1.83 -5.39 -1.98
N TYR A 89 -1.49 -4.11 -2.07
CA TYR A 89 -1.75 -3.29 -3.24
C TYR A 89 -0.48 -2.52 -3.63
N CYS A 90 -0.33 -2.27 -4.93
CA CYS A 90 0.78 -1.52 -5.49
C CYS A 90 0.49 -0.02 -5.38
N LEU A 91 1.37 0.72 -4.70
CA LEU A 91 1.28 2.17 -4.56
C LEU A 91 2.55 2.84 -5.09
N GLU A 92 2.38 3.98 -5.75
CA GLU A 92 3.50 4.81 -6.18
C GLU A 92 3.98 5.69 -5.02
N GLU A 93 5.29 5.65 -4.76
CA GLU A 93 5.96 6.55 -3.82
C GLU A 93 7.23 7.16 -4.46
N ASN A 94 7.17 8.48 -4.64
CA ASN A 94 8.25 9.30 -5.20
C ASN A 94 8.72 8.88 -6.60
N GLY A 95 7.95 8.13 -7.39
CA GLY A 95 8.23 7.66 -8.75
C GLY A 95 8.71 6.21 -8.82
N LEU A 96 8.71 5.48 -7.70
CA LEU A 96 8.89 4.03 -7.64
C LEU A 96 7.61 3.40 -7.06
N TYR A 97 7.49 2.08 -7.13
CA TYR A 97 6.31 1.39 -6.60
C TYR A 97 6.66 0.49 -5.41
N TYR A 98 5.70 0.32 -4.52
CA TYR A 98 5.83 -0.46 -3.30
C TYR A 98 4.54 -1.24 -3.04
N CYS A 99 4.69 -2.48 -2.55
CA CYS A 99 3.57 -3.26 -2.07
C CYS A 99 3.22 -2.82 -0.64
N HIS A 100 2.00 -2.37 -0.43
CA HIS A 100 1.46 -2.02 0.87
C HIS A 100 0.40 -3.03 1.27
N VAL A 101 0.42 -3.45 2.54
CA VAL A 101 -0.63 -4.30 3.09
C VAL A 101 -1.99 -3.61 3.01
N ARG A 102 -3.01 -4.35 2.59
CA ARG A 102 -4.40 -3.91 2.66
C ARG A 102 -4.84 -3.94 4.13
N THR A 103 -4.84 -2.77 4.77
CA THR A 103 -5.27 -2.62 6.16
C THR A 103 -6.76 -2.39 6.32
N ASP A 104 -7.43 -1.99 5.25
CA ASP A 104 -8.85 -1.66 5.21
C ASP A 104 -9.52 -2.25 3.96
N ALA A 105 -10.82 -2.48 4.11
CA ALA A 105 -11.69 -2.89 3.03
C ALA A 105 -13.06 -2.23 3.25
N SER A 106 -13.75 -1.90 2.16
CA SER A 106 -15.06 -1.26 2.22
C SER A 106 -16.15 -2.20 1.72
N CYS A 107 -17.19 -2.39 2.52
CA CYS A 107 -18.47 -2.92 2.08
C CYS A 107 -19.40 -1.73 1.87
N ILE A 108 -19.95 -1.57 0.66
CA ILE A 108 -20.74 -0.40 0.28
C ILE A 108 -22.16 -0.83 -0.04
N ILE A 109 -23.12 -0.03 0.42
CA ILE A 109 -24.52 -0.14 0.05
C ILE A 109 -24.97 1.20 -0.46
N SER A 110 -25.51 1.21 -1.68
CA SER A 110 -25.93 2.42 -2.35
C SER A 110 -27.36 2.31 -2.82
N GLY A 111 -28.17 3.32 -2.49
CA GLY A 111 -29.49 3.52 -3.08
C GLY A 111 -30.43 2.31 -2.93
N TYR A 112 -30.81 1.73 -4.08
CA TYR A 112 -31.87 0.73 -4.25
C TYR A 112 -31.33 -0.71 -4.28
N GLY A 113 -30.60 -1.10 -3.23
CA GLY A 113 -30.11 -2.48 -3.09
C GLY A 113 -28.90 -2.81 -3.97
N HIS A 114 -28.07 -1.81 -4.31
CA HIS A 114 -26.76 -2.06 -4.91
C HIS A 114 -25.73 -2.30 -3.79
N TYR A 115 -25.04 -3.44 -3.87
CA TYR A 115 -24.04 -3.84 -2.90
C TYR A 115 -22.68 -3.99 -3.58
N LEU A 116 -21.64 -3.60 -2.85
CA LEU A 116 -20.25 -3.92 -3.16
C LEU A 116 -19.65 -4.61 -1.92
N THR A 117 -19.23 -5.85 -2.09
CA THR A 117 -18.59 -6.63 -1.02
C THR A 117 -17.16 -6.16 -0.74
N PHE A 118 -16.57 -6.60 0.37
CA PHE A 118 -15.19 -6.28 0.74
C PHE A 118 -14.14 -6.69 -0.31
N ASP A 119 -14.42 -7.76 -1.07
CA ASP A 119 -13.61 -8.28 -2.18
C ASP A 119 -13.98 -7.65 -3.54
N GLY A 120 -14.84 -6.63 -3.56
CA GLY A 120 -15.14 -5.84 -4.75
C GLY A 120 -16.18 -6.47 -5.69
N TYR A 121 -16.91 -7.49 -5.26
CA TYR A 121 -18.00 -8.07 -6.04
C TYR A 121 -19.25 -7.20 -5.94
N SER A 122 -19.74 -6.74 -7.08
CA SER A 122 -20.95 -5.93 -7.18
C SER A 122 -22.18 -6.79 -7.49
N PHE A 123 -23.26 -6.60 -6.75
CA PHE A 123 -24.54 -7.26 -7.03
C PHE A 123 -25.74 -6.45 -6.57
N ASP A 124 -26.90 -6.79 -7.13
CA ASP A 124 -28.18 -6.18 -6.78
C ASP A 124 -29.00 -7.16 -5.94
N TYR A 125 -29.50 -6.71 -4.80
CA TYR A 125 -30.35 -7.50 -3.93
C TYR A 125 -31.44 -6.67 -3.27
N GLN A 126 -32.68 -7.08 -3.49
CA GLN A 126 -33.85 -6.40 -2.94
C GLN A 126 -34.54 -7.30 -1.92
N SER A 127 -34.64 -6.80 -0.70
CA SER A 127 -35.31 -7.49 0.39
C SER A 127 -35.95 -6.48 1.34
N SER A 128 -37.13 -6.82 1.84
CA SER A 128 -37.79 -6.09 2.93
C SER A 128 -37.28 -6.52 4.31
N CYS A 129 -36.56 -7.64 4.39
CA CYS A 129 -35.95 -8.10 5.64
C CYS A 129 -34.71 -7.28 6.00
N GLU A 130 -34.35 -7.31 7.28
CA GLU A 130 -33.07 -6.80 7.75
C GLU A 130 -31.92 -7.67 7.23
N LEU A 131 -30.81 -7.04 6.82
CA LEU A 131 -29.65 -7.71 6.25
C LEU A 131 -28.43 -7.50 7.15
N VAL A 132 -27.80 -8.59 7.57
CA VAL A 132 -26.48 -8.55 8.20
C VAL A 132 -25.44 -8.31 7.11
N LEU A 133 -24.76 -7.17 7.17
CA LEU A 133 -23.76 -6.76 6.18
C LEU A 133 -22.41 -7.38 6.46
N CYS A 134 -22.02 -7.38 7.74
CA CYS A 134 -20.80 -7.99 8.20
C CYS A 134 -20.91 -8.34 9.68
N THR A 135 -20.24 -9.42 10.05
CA THR A 135 -20.08 -9.84 11.44
C THR A 135 -18.78 -10.62 11.57
N THR A 136 -18.18 -10.59 12.75
CA THR A 136 -17.00 -11.41 13.08
C THR A 136 -17.41 -12.84 13.42
N ILE A 137 -16.71 -13.81 12.87
CA ILE A 137 -16.90 -15.22 13.23
C ILE A 137 -15.77 -15.63 14.18
N SER A 138 -16.12 -16.01 15.40
CA SER A 138 -15.17 -16.60 16.36
C SER A 138 -14.77 -17.99 15.87
N ARG A 139 -13.63 -18.10 15.18
CA ARG A 139 -13.01 -19.42 14.94
C ARG A 139 -12.22 -19.80 16.18
N PRO A 140 -12.33 -21.04 16.69
CA PRO A 140 -11.43 -21.52 17.72
C PRO A 140 -10.04 -21.63 17.10
N ARG A 141 -9.20 -20.60 17.24
CA ARG A 141 -7.78 -20.68 16.93
C ARG A 141 -6.98 -20.67 18.22
N VAL A 142 -6.21 -21.73 18.34
CA VAL A 142 -5.07 -21.90 19.23
C VAL A 142 -4.09 -20.75 18.94
N GLU A 143 -3.72 -20.00 19.99
CA GLU A 143 -2.51 -19.16 20.08
C GLU A 143 -2.43 -17.84 19.28
N ARG A 144 -3.44 -16.95 19.35
CA ARG A 144 -3.18 -15.49 19.22
C ARG A 144 -4.02 -14.71 20.23
N SER A 145 -3.38 -13.80 20.99
CA SER A 145 -4.01 -13.00 22.04
C SER A 145 -4.78 -11.78 21.55
N ASP A 146 -4.78 -11.51 20.24
CA ASP A 146 -5.53 -10.39 19.67
C ASP A 146 -6.95 -10.85 19.32
N THR A 147 -7.82 -10.76 20.31
CA THR A 147 -9.24 -11.08 20.13
C THR A 147 -9.92 -9.82 19.59
N PHE A 148 -10.25 -9.80 18.30
CA PHE A 148 -11.14 -8.77 17.75
C PHE A 148 -12.50 -8.87 18.45
N PRO A 149 -13.14 -7.74 18.81
CA PRO A 149 -14.44 -7.77 19.46
C PRO A 149 -15.48 -8.37 18.52
N THR A 150 -16.39 -9.15 19.08
CA THR A 150 -17.56 -9.58 18.32
C THR A 150 -18.42 -8.38 17.99
N PHE A 151 -18.73 -8.19 16.70
CA PHE A 151 -19.66 -7.16 16.26
C PHE A 151 -20.57 -7.65 15.15
N THR A 152 -21.71 -6.97 14.99
CA THR A 152 -22.66 -7.18 13.90
C THR A 152 -23.07 -5.83 13.34
N VAL A 153 -23.02 -5.68 12.01
CA VAL A 153 -23.56 -4.51 11.31
C VAL A 153 -24.76 -4.94 10.50
N THR A 154 -25.91 -4.31 10.74
CA THR A 154 -27.19 -4.64 10.12
C THR A 154 -27.74 -3.43 9.37
N ALA A 155 -28.19 -3.63 8.12
CA ALA A 155 -28.97 -2.66 7.38
C ALA A 155 -30.46 -3.00 7.45
N LYS A 156 -31.27 -1.98 7.72
CA LYS A 156 -32.73 -2.07 7.63
C LYS A 156 -33.21 -1.24 6.45
N ASN A 157 -34.04 -1.84 5.61
CA ASN A 157 -34.68 -1.14 4.51
C ASN A 157 -36.00 -0.50 4.97
N GLU A 158 -36.49 0.42 4.15
CA GLU A 158 -37.83 0.99 4.30
C GLU A 158 -38.91 -0.10 4.35
N ASP A 159 -39.91 0.12 5.20
CA ASP A 159 -41.05 -0.78 5.33
C ASP A 159 -42.10 -0.38 4.28
N ARG A 160 -41.92 -0.89 3.05
CA ARG A 160 -42.74 -0.58 1.88
C ARG A 160 -42.96 -1.82 1.03
N ASP A 161 -43.96 -1.74 0.14
CA ASP A 161 -44.17 -2.75 -0.91
C ASP A 161 -42.89 -2.94 -1.73
N THR A 162 -42.47 -4.19 -1.91
CA THR A 162 -41.24 -4.57 -2.64
C THR A 162 -41.33 -4.26 -4.14
N SER A 163 -42.52 -3.92 -4.64
CA SER A 163 -42.73 -3.41 -6.00
C SER A 163 -42.15 -2.01 -6.25
N LEU A 164 -41.76 -1.29 -5.18
CA LEU A 164 -41.17 0.05 -5.24
C LEU A 164 -39.70 0.03 -4.83
N ALA A 165 -39.01 1.16 -5.07
CA ALA A 165 -37.63 1.33 -4.65
C ALA A 165 -37.50 1.28 -3.11
N LEU A 166 -36.85 0.25 -2.57
CA LEU A 166 -36.54 0.11 -1.14
C LEU A 166 -35.15 0.71 -0.85
N TRP A 167 -35.13 1.77 -0.05
CA TRP A 167 -33.90 2.39 0.40
C TRP A 167 -33.53 1.92 1.81
N VAL A 168 -32.24 1.91 2.10
CA VAL A 168 -31.75 1.75 3.47
C VAL A 168 -32.26 2.92 4.32
N LYS A 169 -33.02 2.62 5.39
CA LYS A 169 -33.53 3.60 6.35
C LYS A 169 -32.60 3.78 7.53
N GLN A 170 -31.92 2.70 7.93
CA GLN A 170 -31.16 2.63 9.17
C GLN A 170 -30.01 1.63 9.04
N VAL A 171 -28.88 1.97 9.66
CA VAL A 171 -27.79 1.05 9.95
C VAL A 171 -27.65 0.92 11.46
N GLU A 172 -27.45 -0.30 11.92
CA GLU A 172 -27.32 -0.68 13.32
C GLU A 172 -26.00 -1.41 13.52
N VAL A 173 -25.22 -1.00 14.53
CA VAL A 173 -23.95 -1.62 14.90
C VAL A 173 -24.03 -2.11 16.34
N GLU A 174 -24.00 -3.41 16.51
CA GLU A 174 -23.93 -4.07 17.81
C GLU A 174 -22.48 -4.42 18.12
N VAL A 175 -21.89 -3.83 19.15
CA VAL A 175 -20.50 -4.08 19.56
C VAL A 175 -20.28 -3.71 21.02
N PHE A 176 -19.50 -4.51 21.78
CA PHE A 176 -19.21 -4.26 23.20
C PHE A 176 -20.47 -4.03 24.08
N ASN A 177 -21.58 -4.69 23.77
CA ASN A 177 -22.90 -4.49 24.38
C ASN A 177 -23.52 -3.09 24.15
N TYR A 178 -22.96 -2.29 23.25
CA TYR A 178 -23.62 -1.09 22.73
C TYR A 178 -24.40 -1.43 21.47
N ASN A 179 -25.51 -0.75 21.32
CA ASN A 179 -26.26 -0.67 20.08
C ASN A 179 -26.18 0.77 19.55
N ILE A 180 -25.49 0.94 18.42
CA ILE A 180 -25.27 2.21 17.75
C ILE A 180 -26.16 2.28 16.51
N VAL A 181 -27.09 3.24 16.50
CA VAL A 181 -28.07 3.39 15.44
C VAL A 181 -27.83 4.68 14.66
N ILE A 182 -27.66 4.54 13.35
CA ILE A 182 -27.57 5.64 12.38
C ILE A 182 -28.82 5.58 11.50
N HIS A 183 -29.70 6.58 11.65
CA HIS A 183 -30.97 6.61 10.95
C HIS A 183 -31.02 7.77 9.96
N ARG A 184 -31.45 7.51 8.71
CA ARG A 184 -31.42 8.49 7.61
C ARG A 184 -32.21 9.77 7.89
N ALA A 185 -33.27 9.69 8.68
CA ALA A 185 -34.09 10.84 9.05
C ALA A 185 -33.42 11.80 10.06
N TYR A 186 -32.43 11.32 10.83
CA TYR A 186 -31.77 12.11 11.87
C TYR A 186 -30.33 12.43 11.45
N LYS A 187 -30.18 13.48 10.64
CA LYS A 187 -28.86 13.92 10.18
C LYS A 187 -28.00 14.40 11.35
N TYR A 188 -26.71 14.07 11.30
CA TYR A 188 -25.72 14.45 12.32
C TYR A 188 -25.99 13.88 13.72
N THR A 189 -26.90 12.91 13.84
CA THR A 189 -27.26 12.27 15.09
C THR A 189 -26.93 10.79 15.00
N VAL A 190 -26.32 10.27 16.08
CA VAL A 190 -26.11 8.84 16.30
C VAL A 190 -26.75 8.50 17.64
N MET A 191 -27.62 7.50 17.66
CA MET A 191 -28.24 7.02 18.90
C MET A 191 -27.40 5.87 19.44
N VAL A 192 -27.14 5.87 20.74
CA VAL A 192 -26.36 4.81 21.41
C VAL A 192 -27.15 4.36 22.64
N SER A 193 -27.38 3.06 22.77
CA SER A 193 -28.02 2.42 23.92
C SER A 193 -27.24 1.23 24.42
#